data_AF-A0A8T5MT65-F1
#
_entry.id   AF-A0A8T5MT65-F1
#
_cell.length_a   1.000
_cell.length_b   1.000
_cell.length_c   1.000
_cell.angle_alpha   90.00
_cell.angle_beta   90.00
_cell.angle_gamma   90.00
#
_symmetry.space_group_name_H-M   'P 1'
#
loop_
_entity.id
_entity.type
_entity.pdbx_description
1 polymer ?
#
loop_
_entity_poly.entity_id
_entity_poly.type
_entity_poly.pdbx_seq_one_letter_code
_entity_poly.pdbx_strand_id
1 'polypeptide(L)'
;MGYWYSGLNPELATQTFAEIGELFELIKGLDPLVIMLLIFLNNSIKCLIALSLGIGFGLIPLAFVTYNGFLIGMIIFITERTEGLPYILAALVPHAIIELPMILLSAAIGVKLGHDLLNTLRGKRVDMKKEFKRGALFYVYWILPLLFIAAAVETFVTPLIVAMVVG
;
A
#
# COMPACT_ATOMS: atom_id res chain seq x y z
N MET A 1 -5.45 -9.44 -11.63
CA MET A 1 -6.73 -8.81 -12.00
C MET A 1 -6.53 -7.55 -12.84
N GLY A 2 -5.82 -6.51 -12.37
CA GLY A 2 -5.64 -5.26 -13.13
C GLY A 2 -4.92 -5.41 -14.49
N TYR A 3 -3.85 -6.21 -14.53
CA TYR A 3 -3.12 -6.51 -15.78
C TYR A 3 -4.03 -7.17 -16.84
N TRP A 4 -4.74 -8.23 -16.45
CA TRP A 4 -5.69 -8.94 -17.33
C TRP A 4 -6.84 -8.04 -17.78
N TYR A 5 -7.41 -7.26 -16.85
CA TYR A 5 -8.48 -6.31 -17.16
C TYR A 5 -8.06 -5.28 -18.21
N SER A 6 -6.83 -4.77 -18.08
CA SER A 6 -6.23 -3.83 -19.04
C SER A 6 -6.00 -4.49 -20.41
N GLY A 7 -5.67 -5.79 -20.43
CA GLY A 7 -5.64 -6.61 -21.64
C GLY A 7 -6.97 -6.65 -22.40
N LEU A 8 -8.09 -6.67 -21.66
CA LEU A 8 -9.43 -6.68 -22.24
C LEU A 8 -9.94 -5.29 -22.62
N ASN A 9 -9.46 -4.23 -21.95
CA ASN A 9 -9.90 -2.84 -22.13
C ASN A 9 -8.71 -1.87 -22.22
N PRO A 10 -7.88 -1.95 -23.28
CA PRO A 10 -6.63 -1.18 -23.36
C PRO A 10 -6.84 0.33 -23.47
N GLU A 11 -7.90 0.79 -24.14
CA GLU A 11 -8.23 2.23 -24.25
C GLU A 11 -8.53 2.85 -22.89
N LEU A 12 -9.36 2.17 -22.07
CA LEU A 12 -9.71 2.63 -20.74
C LEU A 12 -8.50 2.63 -19.79
N ALA A 13 -7.64 1.61 -19.88
CA ALA A 13 -6.41 1.56 -19.11
C ALA A 13 -5.48 2.74 -19.45
N THR A 14 -5.35 3.06 -20.74
CA THR A 14 -4.52 4.18 -21.22
C THR A 14 -5.09 5.53 -20.77
N GLN A 15 -6.40 5.74 -20.84
CA GLN A 15 -7.06 6.94 -20.33
C GLN A 15 -6.85 7.10 -18.81
N THR A 16 -7.10 6.03 -18.05
CA THR A 16 -6.90 6.03 -16.59
C THR A 16 -5.45 6.36 -16.22
N PHE A 17 -4.50 5.80 -16.97
CA PHE A 17 -3.08 6.08 -16.75
C PHE A 17 -2.69 7.52 -17.10
N ALA A 18 -3.25 8.09 -18.16
CA ALA A 18 -3.03 9.49 -18.51
C ALA A 18 -3.55 10.43 -17.40
N GLU A 19 -4.76 10.19 -16.88
CA GLU A 19 -5.32 10.97 -15.76
C GLU A 19 -4.47 10.87 -14.49
N ILE A 20 -4.02 9.65 -14.15
CA ILE A 20 -3.10 9.44 -13.01
C ILE A 20 -1.76 10.13 -13.26
N GLY A 21 -1.26 10.09 -14.50
CA GLY A 21 -0.01 10.72 -14.91
C GLY A 21 -0.04 12.24 -14.75
N GLU A 22 -1.11 12.91 -15.17
CA GLU A 22 -1.29 14.36 -14.98
C GLU A 22 -1.30 14.74 -13.50
N LEU A 23 -1.98 13.95 -12.66
CA LEU A 23 -1.96 14.14 -11.21
C LEU A 23 -0.54 13.93 -10.64
N PHE A 24 0.19 12.94 -11.14
CA PHE A 24 1.58 12.68 -10.72
C PHE A 24 2.52 13.82 -11.10
N GLU A 25 2.41 14.38 -12.30
CA GLU A 25 3.23 15.51 -12.74
C GLU A 25 2.94 16.76 -11.90
N LEU A 26 1.68 17.00 -11.52
CA LEU A 26 1.32 18.07 -10.58
C LEU A 26 2.00 17.86 -9.20
N ILE A 27 2.05 16.62 -8.71
CA ILE A 27 2.66 16.27 -7.43
C ILE A 27 4.19 16.34 -7.50
N LYS A 28 4.81 15.95 -8.62
CA LYS A 28 6.27 16.03 -8.83
C LYS A 28 6.82 17.46 -8.79
N GLY A 29 5.99 18.46 -9.03
CA GLY A 29 6.36 19.87 -8.86
C GLY A 29 6.51 20.31 -7.40
N LEU A 30 6.14 19.46 -6.43
CA LEU A 30 6.26 19.73 -5.01
C LEU A 30 7.66 19.38 -4.47
N ASP A 31 7.97 19.92 -3.29
CA ASP A 31 9.20 19.57 -2.57
C ASP A 31 9.24 18.05 -2.29
N PRO A 32 10.37 17.35 -2.54
CA PRO A 32 10.48 15.90 -2.31
C PRO A 32 10.11 15.47 -0.89
N LEU A 33 10.36 16.29 0.13
CA LEU A 33 9.96 15.96 1.51
C LEU A 33 8.43 15.98 1.66
N VAL A 34 7.73 16.87 0.95
CA VAL A 34 6.27 16.90 0.93
C VAL A 34 5.73 15.64 0.26
N ILE A 35 6.31 15.22 -0.86
CA ILE A 35 5.94 13.97 -1.55
C ILE A 35 6.14 12.77 -0.62
N MET A 36 7.30 12.66 0.01
CA MET A 36 7.60 11.60 0.98
C MET A 36 6.56 11.57 2.11
N LEU A 37 6.22 12.73 2.69
CA LEU A 37 5.22 12.81 3.75
C LEU A 37 3.81 12.43 3.28
N LEU A 38 3.42 12.79 2.05
CA LEU A 38 2.15 12.39 1.46
C LEU A 38 2.08 10.87 1.26
N ILE A 39 3.13 10.26 0.72
CA ILE A 39 3.24 8.80 0.55
C ILE A 39 3.17 8.10 1.92
N PHE A 40 3.97 8.57 2.88
CA PHE A 40 3.98 8.05 4.24
C PHE A 40 2.60 8.14 4.90
N LEU A 41 1.93 9.30 4.80
CA LEU A 41 0.62 9.50 5.42
C LEU A 41 -0.44 8.63 4.76
N ASN A 42 -0.43 8.53 3.42
CA ASN A 42 -1.31 7.66 2.67
C ASN A 42 -1.17 6.21 3.17
N ASN A 43 0.05 5.68 3.14
CA ASN A 43 0.32 4.31 3.57
C ASN A 43 0.04 4.06 5.07
N SER A 44 0.29 5.06 5.91
CA SER A 44 -0.07 5.01 7.33
C SER A 44 -1.58 4.90 7.51
N ILE A 45 -2.37 5.74 6.83
CA ILE A 45 -3.84 5.70 6.87
C ILE A 45 -4.35 4.35 6.37
N LYS A 46 -3.82 3.85 5.24
CA LYS A 46 -4.17 2.52 4.71
C LYS A 46 -3.97 1.42 5.75
N CYS A 47 -2.81 1.39 6.39
CA CYS A 47 -2.52 0.43 7.46
C CYS A 47 -3.42 0.64 8.68
N LEU A 48 -3.70 1.88 9.07
CA LEU A 48 -4.57 2.18 10.21
C LEU A 48 -6.01 1.73 9.97
N ILE A 49 -6.53 1.98 8.76
CA ILE A 49 -7.82 1.47 8.29
C ILE A 49 -7.82 -0.05 8.33
N ALA A 50 -6.76 -0.69 7.84
CA ALA A 50 -6.66 -2.14 7.84
C ALA A 50 -6.68 -2.74 9.27
N LEU A 51 -6.00 -2.10 10.21
CA LEU A 51 -5.99 -2.48 11.62
C LEU A 51 -7.36 -2.25 12.28
N SER A 52 -7.99 -1.11 12.00
CA SER A 52 -9.25 -0.71 12.66
C SER A 52 -10.45 -1.50 12.13
N LEU A 53 -10.48 -1.76 10.82
CA LEU A 53 -11.61 -2.38 10.12
C LEU A 53 -11.49 -3.90 9.97
N GLY A 54 -10.45 -4.52 10.53
CA GLY A 54 -10.36 -5.98 10.62
C GLY A 54 -11.47 -6.64 11.45
N ILE A 55 -12.27 -5.83 12.18
CA ILE A 55 -13.55 -6.24 12.78
C ILE A 55 -14.51 -6.85 11.74
N GLY A 56 -14.47 -6.40 10.48
CA GLY A 56 -15.22 -6.99 9.36
C GLY A 56 -14.59 -8.27 8.77
N PHE A 57 -13.91 -9.10 9.58
CA PHE A 57 -13.18 -10.31 9.16
C PHE A 57 -12.09 -10.10 8.10
N GLY A 58 -11.56 -8.88 7.98
CA GLY A 58 -10.51 -8.60 7.00
C GLY A 58 -11.00 -8.34 5.58
N LEU A 59 -12.32 -8.31 5.32
CA LEU A 59 -12.88 -7.98 4.00
C LEU A 59 -12.49 -6.58 3.52
N ILE A 60 -12.49 -5.59 4.41
CA ILE A 60 -12.14 -4.22 4.06
C ILE A 60 -10.63 -4.08 3.73
N PRO A 61 -9.70 -4.58 4.57
CA PRO A 61 -8.29 -4.68 4.18
C PRO A 61 -8.09 -5.43 2.86
N LEU A 62 -8.82 -6.53 2.63
CA LEU A 62 -8.70 -7.33 1.41
C LEU A 62 -9.16 -6.55 0.17
N ALA A 63 -10.29 -5.85 0.24
CA ALA A 63 -10.78 -5.00 -0.84
C ALA A 63 -9.77 -3.89 -1.15
N PHE A 64 -9.20 -3.29 -0.12
CA PHE A 64 -8.22 -2.22 -0.24
C PHE A 64 -6.91 -2.70 -0.89
N VAL A 65 -6.34 -3.83 -0.44
CA VAL A 65 -5.15 -4.45 -1.05
C VAL A 65 -5.44 -4.87 -2.48
N THR A 66 -6.63 -5.41 -2.75
CA THR A 66 -7.06 -5.82 -4.09
C THR A 66 -7.14 -4.62 -5.03
N TYR A 67 -7.66 -3.48 -4.57
CA TYR A 67 -7.71 -2.24 -5.35
C TYR A 67 -6.31 -1.70 -5.67
N ASN A 68 -5.39 -1.67 -4.70
CA ASN A 68 -4.01 -1.25 -4.96
C ASN A 68 -3.30 -2.21 -5.93
N GLY A 69 -3.45 -3.52 -5.74
CA GLY A 69 -2.91 -4.51 -6.67
C GLY A 69 -3.54 -4.44 -8.07
N PHE A 70 -4.79 -4.00 -8.18
CA PHE A 70 -5.43 -3.71 -9.45
C PHE A 70 -4.76 -2.51 -10.14
N LEU A 71 -4.61 -1.38 -9.46
CA LEU A 71 -3.93 -0.20 -10.00
C LEU A 71 -2.50 -0.53 -10.46
N ILE A 72 -1.71 -1.18 -9.60
CA ILE A 72 -0.34 -1.63 -9.95
C ILE A 72 -0.36 -2.52 -11.20
N GLY A 73 -1.30 -3.47 -11.27
CA GLY A 73 -1.43 -4.34 -12.45
C GLY A 73 -1.74 -3.59 -13.75
N MET A 74 -2.51 -2.50 -13.70
CA MET A 74 -2.74 -1.64 -14.87
C MET A 74 -1.48 -0.88 -15.26
N ILE A 75 -0.76 -0.30 -14.29
CA ILE A 75 0.50 0.41 -14.52
C ILE A 75 1.51 -0.54 -15.19
N ILE A 76 1.68 -1.76 -14.66
CA ILE A 76 2.56 -2.78 -15.24
C ILE A 76 2.21 -3.04 -16.71
N PHE A 77 0.94 -3.25 -17.04
CA PHE A 77 0.50 -3.54 -18.41
C PHE A 77 0.84 -2.43 -19.42
N ILE A 78 0.79 -1.18 -18.97
CA ILE A 78 1.05 -0.01 -19.82
C ILE A 78 2.56 0.19 -19.94
N THR A 79 3.26 0.20 -18.81
CA THR A 79 4.70 0.45 -18.73
C THR A 79 5.54 -0.68 -19.31
N GLU A 80 5.06 -1.93 -19.30
CA GLU A 80 5.78 -3.08 -19.87
C GLU A 80 6.03 -2.89 -21.37
N ARG A 81 5.11 -2.21 -22.07
CA ARG A 81 5.21 -1.97 -23.52
C ARG A 81 6.16 -0.84 -23.90
N THR A 82 6.48 0.04 -22.96
CA THR A 82 7.31 1.24 -23.22
C THR A 82 8.71 1.11 -22.62
N GLU A 83 8.81 0.66 -21.36
CA GLU A 83 10.06 0.66 -20.58
C GLU A 83 10.60 -0.76 -20.29
N GLY A 84 9.75 -1.79 -20.45
CA GLY A 84 10.10 -3.18 -20.18
C GLY A 84 10.15 -3.57 -18.70
N LEU A 85 10.37 -4.86 -18.45
CA LEU A 85 10.32 -5.47 -17.12
C LEU A 85 11.36 -4.94 -16.11
N PRO A 86 12.63 -4.66 -16.49
CA PRO A 86 13.63 -4.16 -15.55
C PRO A 86 13.25 -2.82 -14.91
N TYR A 87 12.68 -1.89 -15.70
CA TYR A 87 12.17 -0.61 -15.19
C TYR A 87 11.09 -0.82 -14.13
N ILE A 88 10.11 -1.69 -14.42
CA ILE A 88 9.01 -1.99 -13.51
C ILE A 88 9.52 -2.53 -12.17
N LEU A 89 10.47 -3.46 -12.22
CA LEU A 89 11.04 -4.04 -11.00
C LEU A 89 11.83 -2.99 -10.20
N ALA A 90 12.64 -2.16 -10.88
CA ALA A 90 13.36 -1.06 -10.26
C ALA A 90 12.43 -0.02 -9.61
N ALA A 91 11.31 0.27 -10.26
CA ALA A 91 10.32 1.21 -9.77
C ALA A 91 9.54 0.66 -8.56
N LEU A 92 9.17 -0.63 -8.56
CA LEU A 92 8.25 -1.19 -7.57
C LEU A 92 8.94 -1.84 -6.37
N VAL A 93 9.97 -2.65 -6.61
CA VAL A 93 10.54 -3.55 -5.59
C VAL A 93 11.13 -2.83 -4.37
N PRO A 94 11.89 -1.72 -4.50
CA PRO A 94 12.63 -1.14 -3.38
C PRO A 94 11.76 -0.75 -2.18
N HIS A 95 10.58 -0.18 -2.42
CA HIS A 95 9.66 0.23 -1.37
C HIS A 95 8.60 -0.85 -1.06
N ALA A 96 8.15 -1.60 -2.07
CA ALA A 96 7.10 -2.62 -1.90
C ALA A 96 7.51 -3.76 -0.97
N ILE A 97 8.81 -4.09 -0.89
CA ILE A 97 9.33 -5.09 0.05
C ILE A 97 9.11 -4.71 1.52
N ILE A 98 8.95 -3.42 1.81
CA ILE A 98 8.68 -2.90 3.17
C ILE A 98 7.18 -2.68 3.35
N GLU A 99 6.52 -2.03 2.38
CA GLU A 99 5.11 -1.64 2.48
C GLU A 99 4.18 -2.86 2.57
N LEU A 100 4.37 -3.87 1.72
CA LEU A 100 3.47 -5.03 1.66
C LEU A 100 3.44 -5.83 2.98
N PRO A 101 4.58 -6.18 3.61
CA PRO A 101 4.56 -6.80 4.93
C PRO A 101 3.86 -5.94 5.99
N MET A 102 4.03 -4.62 5.95
CA MET A 102 3.41 -3.72 6.93
C MET A 102 1.88 -3.69 6.79
N ILE A 103 1.37 -3.64 5.57
CA ILE A 103 -0.07 -3.72 5.30
C ILE A 103 -0.63 -5.06 5.77
N LEU A 104 0.05 -6.17 5.48
CA LEU A 104 -0.39 -7.51 5.86
C LEU A 104 -0.38 -7.70 7.38
N LEU A 105 0.65 -7.21 8.08
CA LEU A 105 0.69 -7.23 9.56
C LEU A 105 -0.43 -6.39 10.15
N SER A 106 -0.69 -5.20 9.60
CA SER A 106 -1.79 -4.34 10.05
C SER A 106 -3.15 -5.02 9.90
N ALA A 107 -3.38 -5.65 8.74
CA ALA A 107 -4.59 -6.43 8.48
C ALA A 107 -4.72 -7.64 9.43
N ALA A 108 -3.63 -8.37 9.68
CA ALA A 108 -3.63 -9.52 10.58
C ALA A 108 -3.97 -9.12 12.03
N ILE A 109 -3.41 -8.00 12.52
CA ILE A 109 -3.76 -7.43 13.83
C ILE A 109 -5.25 -7.07 13.86
N GLY A 110 -5.77 -6.43 12.81
CA GLY A 110 -7.18 -6.09 12.72
C GLY A 110 -8.09 -7.31 12.76
N VAL A 111 -7.79 -8.36 12.00
CA VAL A 111 -8.57 -9.61 11.99
C VAL A 111 -8.57 -10.26 13.37
N LYS A 112 -7.42 -10.27 14.04
CA LYS A 112 -7.31 -10.77 15.42
C LYS A 112 -8.21 -9.99 16.37
N LEU A 113 -8.18 -8.65 16.32
CA LEU A 113 -9.06 -7.80 17.13
C LEU A 113 -10.54 -8.06 16.83
N GLY A 114 -10.90 -8.26 15.56
CA GLY A 114 -12.25 -8.67 15.17
C GLY A 114 -12.66 -10.02 15.76
N HIS A 115 -11.77 -11.01 15.73
CA HIS A 115 -11.99 -12.32 16.33
C HIS A 115 -12.17 -12.25 17.86
N ASP A 116 -11.35 -11.46 18.53
CA ASP A 116 -11.39 -11.22 19.97
C ASP A 116 -12.68 -10.51 20.40
N LEU A 117 -13.16 -9.56 19.59
CA LEU A 117 -14.47 -8.93 19.77
C LEU A 117 -15.61 -9.95 19.68
N LEU A 118 -15.60 -10.81 18.66
CA LEU A 118 -16.62 -11.86 18.52
C LEU A 118 -16.61 -12.86 19.67
N ASN A 119 -15.43 -13.23 20.16
CA ASN A 119 -15.29 -14.09 21.34
C ASN A 119 -15.87 -13.41 22.59
N THR A 120 -15.65 -12.10 22.75
CA THR A 120 -16.24 -11.31 23.83
C THR A 120 -17.77 -11.30 23.76
N LEU A 121 -18.34 -11.07 22.56
CA LEU A 121 -19.78 -11.10 22.32
C LEU A 121 -20.40 -12.49 22.58
N ARG A 122 -19.62 -13.57 22.40
CA ARG A 122 -20.01 -14.95 22.73
C ARG A 122 -19.85 -15.31 24.21
N GLY A 123 -19.54 -14.32 25.07
CA GLY A 123 -19.43 -14.52 26.52
C GLY A 123 -18.06 -15.03 26.99
N LYS A 124 -17.05 -15.13 26.12
CA LYS A 124 -15.67 -15.43 26.56
C LYS A 124 -15.06 -14.18 27.18
N ARG A 125 -14.26 -14.37 28.24
CA ARG A 125 -13.50 -13.28 28.85
C ARG A 125 -12.29 -12.94 28.01
N VAL A 126 -12.37 -11.88 27.22
CA VAL A 126 -11.24 -11.28 26.51
C VAL A 126 -11.07 -9.84 26.98
N ASP A 127 -9.84 -9.45 27.33
CA ASP A 127 -9.52 -8.06 27.67
C ASP A 127 -9.29 -7.26 26.39
N MET A 128 -10.38 -6.78 25.80
CA MET A 128 -10.35 -6.05 24.53
C MET A 128 -9.49 -4.77 24.60
N LYS A 129 -9.44 -4.11 25.77
CA LYS A 129 -8.62 -2.91 25.96
C LYS A 129 -7.14 -3.25 25.84
N LYS A 130 -6.72 -4.35 26.46
CA LYS A 130 -5.33 -4.82 26.41
C LYS A 130 -4.93 -5.22 24.99
N GLU A 131 -5.78 -5.97 24.28
CA GLU A 131 -5.49 -6.41 22.92
C GLU A 131 -5.44 -5.24 21.93
N PHE A 132 -6.39 -4.29 22.03
CA PHE A 132 -6.35 -3.07 21.23
C PHE A 132 -5.09 -2.25 21.50
N LYS A 133 -4.73 -2.05 22.79
CA LYS A 133 -3.51 -1.33 23.16
C LYS A 133 -2.26 -2.02 22.59
N ARG A 134 -2.20 -3.35 22.62
CA ARG A 134 -1.09 -4.12 22.05
C ARG A 134 -0.98 -3.92 20.54
N GLY A 135 -2.10 -3.96 19.82
CA GLY A 135 -2.14 -3.70 18.38
C GLY A 135 -1.72 -2.27 18.03
N ALA A 136 -2.24 -1.27 18.76
CA ALA A 136 -1.88 0.13 18.56
C ALA A 136 -0.39 0.41 18.85
N LEU A 137 0.16 -0.15 19.93
CA LEU A 137 1.59 -0.03 20.22
C LEU A 137 2.44 -0.69 19.13
N PHE A 138 2.06 -1.88 18.65
CA PHE A 138 2.77 -2.52 17.55
C PHE A 138 2.74 -1.64 16.28
N TYR A 139 1.58 -1.07 15.95
CA TYR A 139 1.47 -0.15 14.82
C TYR A 139 2.38 1.06 14.96
N VAL A 140 2.40 1.71 16.13
CA VAL A 140 3.22 2.91 16.35
C VAL A 140 4.71 2.61 16.37
N TYR A 141 5.15 1.51 16.98
CA TYR A 141 6.58 1.22 17.16
C TYR A 141 7.22 0.45 16.01
N TRP A 142 6.43 -0.29 15.22
CA TRP A 142 6.96 -1.11 14.12
C TRP A 142 6.43 -0.69 12.76
N ILE A 143 5.11 -0.53 12.61
CA ILE A 143 4.51 -0.25 11.31
C ILE A 143 4.84 1.17 10.84
N LEU A 144 4.60 2.19 11.67
CA LEU A 144 4.85 3.58 11.28
C LEU A 144 6.32 3.86 10.91
N PRO A 145 7.33 3.45 11.69
CA PRO A 145 8.73 3.71 11.33
C PRO A 145 9.14 3.02 10.03
N LEU A 146 8.68 1.79 9.81
CA LEU A 146 8.98 1.05 8.58
C LEU A 146 8.29 1.67 7.36
N LEU A 147 7.05 2.14 7.50
CA LEU A 147 6.38 2.89 6.42
C LEU A 147 7.06 4.23 6.13
N PHE A 148 7.61 4.90 7.13
CA PHE A 148 8.39 6.12 6.93
C PHE A 148 9.66 5.83 6.13
N ILE A 149 10.37 4.75 6.45
CA ILE A 149 11.53 4.28 5.67
C ILE A 149 11.11 3.91 4.25
N ALA A 150 9.98 3.20 4.08
CA ALA A 150 9.47 2.84 2.75
C ALA A 150 9.21 4.09 1.88
N ALA A 151 8.57 5.12 2.45
CA ALA A 151 8.31 6.38 1.74
C ALA A 151 9.61 7.12 1.37
N ALA A 152 10.61 7.11 2.25
CA ALA A 152 11.92 7.69 1.96
C ALA A 152 12.63 6.93 0.82
N VAL A 153 12.55 5.59 0.84
CA VAL A 153 13.08 4.74 -0.24
C VAL A 153 12.36 5.05 -1.55
N GLU A 154 11.03 5.12 -1.55
CA GLU A 154 10.24 5.43 -2.73
C GLU A 154 10.55 6.80 -3.33
N THR A 155 10.77 7.81 -2.47
CA THR A 155 10.97 9.19 -2.93
C THR A 155 12.40 9.45 -3.38
N PHE A 156 13.39 8.92 -2.65
CA PHE A 156 14.80 9.27 -2.88
C PHE A 156 15.62 8.16 -3.53
N VAL A 157 15.32 6.90 -3.25
CA VAL A 157 16.15 5.77 -3.68
C VAL A 157 15.60 5.15 -4.97
N THR A 158 14.28 4.96 -5.06
CA THR A 158 13.64 4.38 -6.25
C THR A 158 13.98 5.12 -7.54
N PRO A 159 13.95 6.48 -7.63
CA PRO A 159 14.34 7.18 -8.85
C PRO A 159 15.80 6.94 -9.24
N LEU A 160 16.70 6.81 -8.27
CA LEU A 160 18.12 6.52 -8.52
C LEU A 160 18.32 5.11 -9.07
N ILE A 161 17.62 4.12 -8.50
CA ILE A 161 17.67 2.74 -8.99
C ILE A 161 17.12 2.65 -10.41
N VAL A 162 16.00 3.32 -10.68
CA VAL A 162 15.41 3.40 -12.02
C VAL A 162 16.40 4.00 -13.02
N ALA A 163 17.05 5.12 -12.67
CA ALA A 163 18.05 5.77 -13.52
C ALA A 163 19.26 4.87 -13.81
N MET A 164 19.69 4.02 -12.88
CA MET A 164 20.79 3.08 -13.09
C MET A 164 20.44 1.87 -13.95
N VAL A 165 19.16 1.49 -14.00
CA VAL A 165 18.69 0.30 -14.74
C VAL A 165 18.31 0.64 -16.17
N VAL A 166 17.84 1.88 -16.41
CA VAL A 166 17.36 2.33 -17.74
C VAL A 166 18.31 3.33 -18.42
N GLY A 167 19.23 3.95 -17.67
CA GLY A 167 20.32 4.77 -18.22
C GLY A 167 21.51 3.94 -18.68
#